data_AF-A5KUH8-F1
#
_entry.id   AF-A5KUH8-F1
#
_cell.length_a   1.000
_cell.length_b   1.000
_cell.length_c   1.000
_cell.angle_alpha   90.00
_cell.angle_beta   90.00
_cell.angle_gamma   90.00
#
_symmetry.space_group_name_H-M   'P 1'
#
loop_
_entity.id
_entity.type
_entity.pdbx_description
1 polymer ?
#
loop_
_entity_poly.entity_id
_entity_poly.type
_entity_poly.pdbx_seq_one_letter_code
_entity_poly.pdbx_strand_id
1 'polypeptide(L)'
;MNRNQLTLLNTLGLLGMTAVLLIGFILQFVLNELPCPLCLLQRIGFVMVAFGFMLNVVYGPQPRHYGIVLIGALYGVATSLRQVSLHVIPGTPGYGSPIFGMHYYTWAFVLFAATILAVAVILILTNKEPSQEAYKMSNLGRVACLLAIVVVALNAIATFVECGPYQCPDNPVSYWLLN
;
A
#
# COMPACT_ATOMS: atom_id res chain seq x y z
N MET A 1 -17.04 14.97 12.06
CA MET A 1 -16.09 15.54 11.07
C MET A 1 -16.85 15.83 9.76
N ASN A 2 -16.56 16.93 9.06
CA ASN A 2 -17.32 17.33 7.86
C ASN A 2 -16.98 16.45 6.65
N ARG A 3 -17.93 16.28 5.71
CA ARG A 3 -17.76 15.44 4.50
C ARG A 3 -16.56 15.82 3.64
N ASN A 4 -16.24 17.12 3.57
CA ASN A 4 -15.07 17.63 2.83
C ASN A 4 -13.75 17.22 3.50
N GLN A 5 -13.69 17.24 4.85
CA GLN A 5 -12.52 16.80 5.60
C GLN A 5 -12.30 15.29 5.45
N LEU A 6 -13.38 14.49 5.50
CA LEU A 6 -13.28 13.05 5.20
C LEU A 6 -12.76 12.80 3.79
N THR A 7 -13.30 13.50 2.79
CA THR A 7 -12.88 13.32 1.40
C THR A 7 -11.41 13.69 1.22
N LEU A 8 -10.95 14.77 1.86
CA LEU A 8 -9.55 15.19 1.85
C LEU A 8 -8.65 14.15 2.52
N LEU A 9 -9.00 13.65 3.71
CA LEU A 9 -8.23 12.60 4.40
C LEU A 9 -8.15 11.30 3.59
N ASN A 10 -9.24 10.87 2.95
CA ASN A 10 -9.22 9.69 2.07
C ASN A 10 -8.34 9.92 0.84
N THR A 11 -8.37 11.12 0.25
CA THR A 11 -7.53 11.47 -0.89
C THR A 11 -6.05 11.51 -0.50
N LEU A 12 -5.73 12.06 0.67
CA LEU A 12 -4.38 12.05 1.23
C LEU A 12 -3.91 10.62 1.56
N GLY A 13 -4.79 9.78 2.11
CA GLY A 13 -4.52 8.36 2.34
C GLY A 13 -4.20 7.62 1.03
N LEU A 14 -5.01 7.84 -0.01
CA LEU A 14 -4.77 7.28 -1.35
C LEU A 14 -3.42 7.74 -1.93
N LEU A 15 -3.13 9.04 -1.86
CA LEU A 15 -1.87 9.60 -2.36
C LEU A 15 -0.67 9.06 -1.56
N GLY A 16 -0.78 8.94 -0.24
CA GLY A 16 0.26 8.38 0.62
C GLY A 16 0.59 6.94 0.25
N MET A 17 -0.43 6.10 0.08
CA MET A 17 -0.23 4.70 -0.36
C MET A 17 0.38 4.62 -1.75
N THR A 18 -0.07 5.49 -2.65
CA THR A 18 0.46 5.55 -4.01
C THR A 18 1.91 5.99 -4.02
N ALA A 19 2.29 6.95 -3.17
CA ALA A 19 3.67 7.39 -3.01
C ALA A 19 4.56 6.26 -2.47
N VAL A 20 4.10 5.49 -1.48
CA VAL A 20 4.84 4.33 -0.96
C VAL A 20 5.10 3.30 -2.06
N LEU A 21 4.07 2.96 -2.86
CA LEU A 21 4.21 2.04 -3.99
C LEU A 21 5.17 2.57 -5.07
N LEU A 22 5.13 3.89 -5.34
CA LEU A 22 6.02 4.52 -6.31
C LEU A 22 7.47 4.56 -5.82
N ILE A 23 7.70 4.87 -4.55
CA ILE A 23 9.03 4.85 -3.93
C ILE A 23 9.59 3.43 -3.97
N GLY A 24 8.80 2.42 -3.60
CA GLY A 24 9.21 1.02 -3.68
C GLY A 24 9.57 0.59 -5.10
N PHE A 25 8.80 1.03 -6.10
CA PHE A 25 9.09 0.80 -7.51
C PHE A 25 10.40 1.47 -7.93
N ILE A 26 10.61 2.75 -7.62
CA ILE A 26 11.84 3.48 -7.97
C ILE A 26 13.06 2.82 -7.33
N LEU A 27 12.98 2.47 -6.04
CA LEU A 27 14.10 1.87 -5.32
C LEU A 27 14.46 0.49 -5.88
N GLN A 28 13.50 -0.30 -6.36
CA GLN A 28 13.77 -1.56 -7.05
C GLN A 28 14.67 -1.36 -8.29
N PHE A 29 14.41 -0.34 -9.10
CA PHE A 29 15.23 -0.08 -10.30
C PHE A 29 16.56 0.63 -9.99
N VAL A 30 16.59 1.51 -8.98
CA VAL A 30 17.79 2.26 -8.63
C VAL A 30 18.81 1.40 -7.89
N LEU A 31 18.36 0.56 -6.95
CA LEU A 31 19.23 -0.28 -6.14
C LEU A 31 19.53 -1.63 -6.79
N ASN A 32 18.84 -1.98 -7.88
CA ASN A 32 18.90 -3.31 -8.51
C ASN A 32 18.68 -4.47 -7.51
N GLU A 33 17.97 -4.20 -6.40
CA GLU A 33 17.57 -5.20 -5.42
C GLU A 33 16.23 -5.78 -5.86
N LEU A 34 16.25 -7.00 -6.39
CA LEU A 34 15.05 -7.71 -6.80
C LEU A 34 14.17 -8.03 -5.57
N PRO A 35 12.87 -7.66 -5.58
CA PRO A 35 11.99 -7.88 -4.44
C PRO A 35 11.80 -9.36 -4.11
N CYS A 36 11.96 -9.68 -2.83
CA CYS A 36 11.65 -10.99 -2.28
C CYS A 36 10.15 -11.34 -2.46
N PRO A 37 9.75 -12.62 -2.51
CA PRO A 37 8.33 -13.00 -2.62
C PRO A 37 7.44 -12.40 -1.52
N LEU A 38 7.96 -12.30 -0.28
CA LEU A 38 7.25 -11.65 0.83
C LEU A 38 7.06 -10.13 0.61
N CYS A 39 8.01 -9.49 -0.05
CA CYS A 39 8.00 -8.06 -0.36
C CYS A 39 6.87 -7.77 -1.39
N LEU A 40 6.65 -8.68 -2.34
CA LEU A 40 5.53 -8.61 -3.29
C LEU A 40 4.18 -8.78 -2.60
N LEU A 41 4.08 -9.69 -1.62
CA LEU A 41 2.86 -9.82 -0.81
C LEU A 41 2.56 -8.52 -0.04
N GLN A 42 3.58 -7.84 0.49
CA GLN A 42 3.38 -6.53 1.14
C GLN A 42 2.88 -5.46 0.14
N ARG A 43 3.38 -5.45 -1.11
CA ARG A 43 2.85 -4.56 -2.16
C ARG A 43 1.37 -4.83 -2.42
N ILE A 44 0.94 -6.09 -2.45
CA ILE A 44 -0.49 -6.44 -2.56
C ILE A 44 -1.28 -5.86 -1.38
N GLY A 45 -0.73 -5.90 -0.16
CA GLY A 45 -1.31 -5.24 1.00
C GLY A 45 -1.54 -3.73 0.79
N PHE A 46 -0.52 -3.02 0.30
CA PHE A 46 -0.63 -1.59 -0.01
C PHE A 46 -1.64 -1.30 -1.13
N VAL A 47 -1.71 -2.15 -2.15
CA VAL A 47 -2.71 -2.05 -3.22
C VAL A 47 -4.13 -2.22 -2.68
N MET A 48 -4.37 -3.18 -1.79
CA MET A 48 -5.70 -3.37 -1.17
C MET A 48 -6.12 -2.16 -0.32
N VAL A 49 -5.18 -1.60 0.44
CA VAL A 49 -5.40 -0.38 1.24
C VAL A 49 -5.70 0.81 0.33
N ALA A 50 -4.91 1.02 -0.73
CA ALA A 50 -5.13 2.07 -1.72
C ALA A 50 -6.50 1.92 -2.39
N PHE A 51 -6.89 0.69 -2.75
CA PHE A 51 -8.19 0.40 -3.34
C PHE A 51 -9.35 0.78 -2.41
N GLY A 52 -9.25 0.47 -1.12
CA GLY A 52 -10.26 0.88 -0.13
C GLY A 52 -10.39 2.41 -0.02
N PHE A 53 -9.27 3.15 -0.01
CA PHE A 53 -9.31 4.62 -0.04
C PHE A 53 -9.86 5.16 -1.35
N MET A 54 -9.53 4.54 -2.48
CA MET A 54 -10.04 4.91 -3.80
C MET A 54 -11.57 4.80 -3.88
N LEU A 55 -12.15 3.74 -3.31
CA LEU A 55 -13.62 3.60 -3.23
C LEU A 55 -14.26 4.75 -2.45
N ASN A 56 -13.62 5.21 -1.36
CA ASN A 56 -14.08 6.37 -0.61
C ASN A 56 -13.96 7.69 -1.39
N VAL A 57 -13.00 7.81 -2.30
CA VAL A 57 -12.83 9.00 -3.16
C VAL A 57 -13.81 8.99 -4.34
N VAL A 58 -14.19 7.82 -4.86
CA VAL A 58 -15.08 7.70 -6.03
C VAL A 58 -16.55 7.73 -5.63
N TYR A 59 -16.95 6.92 -4.64
CA TYR A 59 -18.34 6.76 -4.21
C TYR A 59 -18.70 7.62 -2.99
N GLY A 60 -17.71 8.31 -2.43
CA GLY A 60 -17.82 9.09 -1.21
C GLY A 60 -17.49 8.27 0.05
N PRO A 61 -17.24 8.96 1.18
CA PRO A 61 -16.79 8.32 2.41
C PRO A 61 -17.89 7.45 3.00
N GLN A 62 -17.68 6.13 3.00
CA GLN A 62 -18.60 5.15 3.60
C GLN A 62 -17.85 4.22 4.56
N PRO A 63 -18.43 3.88 5.73
CA PRO A 63 -17.86 2.92 6.68
C PRO A 63 -17.47 1.57 6.05
N ARG A 64 -18.25 1.11 5.05
CA ARG A 64 -18.01 -0.16 4.35
C ARG A 64 -16.66 -0.21 3.64
N HIS A 65 -16.23 0.88 2.99
CA HIS A 65 -14.95 0.91 2.29
C HIS A 65 -13.77 0.91 3.25
N TYR A 66 -13.91 1.52 4.44
CA TYR A 66 -12.88 1.43 5.49
C TYR A 66 -12.70 -0.01 6.00
N GLY A 67 -13.74 -0.86 5.93
CA GLY A 67 -13.59 -2.29 6.19
C GLY A 67 -12.60 -2.96 5.23
N ILE A 68 -12.65 -2.61 3.94
CA ILE A 68 -11.70 -3.11 2.92
C ILE A 68 -10.28 -2.61 3.25
N VAL A 69 -10.15 -1.33 3.62
CA VAL A 69 -8.87 -0.76 4.06
C VAL A 69 -8.28 -1.54 5.23
N LEU A 70 -9.08 -1.84 6.25
CA LEU A 70 -8.65 -2.58 7.43
C LEU A 70 -8.23 -4.01 7.09
N ILE A 71 -8.98 -4.72 6.24
CA ILE A 71 -8.61 -6.07 5.79
C ILE A 71 -7.25 -6.03 5.07
N GLY A 72 -7.07 -5.09 4.15
CA GLY A 72 -5.81 -4.92 3.43
C GLY A 72 -4.64 -4.60 4.36
N ALA A 73 -4.87 -3.74 5.35
CA ALA A 73 -3.86 -3.36 6.33
C ALA A 73 -3.50 -4.52 7.27
N LEU A 74 -4.48 -5.31 7.73
CA LEU A 74 -4.23 -6.50 8.55
C LEU A 74 -3.42 -7.56 7.80
N TYR A 75 -3.72 -7.77 6.52
CA TYR A 75 -2.92 -8.63 5.65
C TYR A 75 -1.47 -8.11 5.49
N GLY A 76 -1.32 -6.80 5.30
CA GLY A 76 -0.02 -6.12 5.26
C GLY A 76 0.77 -6.27 6.57
N VAL A 77 0.11 -6.12 7.72
CA VAL A 77 0.72 -6.38 9.05
C VAL A 77 1.19 -7.82 9.17
N ALA A 78 0.36 -8.81 8.78
CA ALA A 78 0.73 -10.22 8.91
C ALA A 78 1.96 -10.59 8.05
N THR A 79 2.00 -10.10 6.80
CA THR A 79 3.10 -10.37 5.86
C THR A 79 4.39 -9.65 6.25
N SER A 80 4.31 -8.39 6.67
CA SER A 80 5.47 -7.62 7.16
C SER A 80 6.00 -8.16 8.48
N LEU A 81 5.13 -8.49 9.44
CA LEU A 81 5.52 -9.06 10.73
C LEU A 81 6.23 -10.41 10.55
N ARG A 82 5.77 -11.26 9.61
CA ARG A 82 6.47 -12.49 9.26
C ARG A 82 7.89 -12.19 8.78
N GLN A 83 8.08 -11.22 7.88
CA GLN A 83 9.41 -10.87 7.38
C GLN A 83 10.31 -10.30 8.48
N VAL A 84 9.76 -9.47 9.37
CA VAL A 84 10.47 -9.00 10.57
C VAL A 84 10.91 -10.19 11.41
N SER A 85 10.01 -11.12 11.75
CA SER A 85 10.32 -12.26 12.61
C SER A 85 11.43 -13.17 12.07
N LEU A 86 11.53 -13.31 10.75
CA LEU A 86 12.56 -14.11 10.10
C LEU A 86 13.97 -13.49 10.22
N HIS A 87 14.05 -12.18 10.40
CA HIS A 87 15.32 -11.42 10.46
C HIS A 87 15.60 -10.81 11.84
N VAL A 88 14.81 -11.18 12.87
CA VAL A 88 15.07 -10.79 14.26
C VAL A 88 16.24 -11.60 14.87
N ILE A 89 16.55 -12.78 14.32
CA ILE A 89 17.61 -13.64 14.83
C ILE A 89 18.99 -13.09 14.40
N PRO A 90 19.89 -12.76 15.34
CA PRO A 90 21.22 -12.25 15.03
C PRO A 90 22.04 -13.30 14.25
N GLY A 91 22.68 -12.88 13.16
CA GLY A 91 23.45 -13.73 12.25
C GLY A 91 22.79 -14.00 10.89
N THR A 92 21.56 -13.54 10.68
CA THR A 92 20.91 -13.55 9.36
C THR A 92 21.16 -12.21 8.63
N PRO A 93 21.68 -12.21 7.38
CA PRO A 93 21.79 -10.98 6.62
C PRO A 93 20.39 -10.42 6.32
N GLY A 94 20.16 -9.15 6.67
CA GLY A 94 18.89 -8.48 6.41
C GLY A 94 18.65 -8.29 4.91
N TYR A 95 17.41 -8.48 4.47
CA TYR A 95 17.01 -8.23 3.08
C TYR A 95 16.73 -6.73 2.84
N GLY A 96 17.46 -6.14 1.89
CA GLY A 96 17.29 -4.78 1.38
C GLY A 96 18.02 -3.70 2.18
N SER A 97 18.43 -2.63 1.49
CA SER A 97 19.17 -1.53 2.11
C SER A 97 18.37 -0.80 3.22
N PRO A 98 19.00 -0.46 4.36
CA PRO A 98 18.31 0.23 5.45
C PRO A 98 18.08 1.70 5.11
N ILE A 99 16.84 2.17 5.23
CA ILE A 99 16.49 3.59 5.15
C ILE A 99 16.27 4.12 6.56
N PHE A 100 17.03 5.14 6.95
CA PHE A 100 17.06 5.68 8.33
C PHE A 100 17.34 4.61 9.41
N GLY A 101 18.15 3.60 9.07
CA GLY A 101 18.50 2.52 9.99
C GLY A 101 17.44 1.42 10.15
N MET A 102 16.32 1.49 9.42
CA MET A 102 15.30 0.43 9.38
C MET A 102 15.14 -0.14 7.97
N HIS A 103 14.98 -1.46 7.87
CA HIS A 103 14.73 -2.14 6.59
C HIS A 103 13.30 -1.88 6.08
N TYR A 104 13.09 -2.07 4.78
CA TYR A 104 11.82 -1.83 4.08
C TYR A 104 10.62 -2.53 4.72
N TYR A 105 10.81 -3.77 5.18
CA TYR A 105 9.74 -4.57 5.79
C TYR A 105 9.31 -4.04 7.16
N THR A 106 10.21 -3.43 7.92
CA THR A 106 9.88 -2.77 9.20
C THR A 106 9.08 -1.49 8.95
N TRP A 107 9.47 -0.71 7.94
CA TRP A 107 8.70 0.45 7.51
C TRP A 107 7.30 0.06 7.03
N ALA A 108 7.17 -1.04 6.28
CA ALA A 108 5.89 -1.55 5.85
C ALA A 108 4.97 -1.87 7.04
N PHE A 109 5.49 -2.56 8.06
CA PHE A 109 4.75 -2.84 9.29
C PHE A 109 4.25 -1.56 9.98
N VAL A 110 5.13 -0.57 10.14
CA VAL A 110 4.78 0.72 10.76
C VAL A 110 3.68 1.44 9.96
N LEU A 111 3.79 1.47 8.64
CA LEU A 111 2.80 2.12 7.77
C LEU A 111 1.43 1.43 7.84
N PHE A 112 1.38 0.09 7.84
CA PHE A 112 0.11 -0.63 7.99
C PHE A 112 -0.51 -0.41 9.37
N ALA A 113 0.28 -0.45 10.44
CA ALA A 113 -0.19 -0.16 11.79
C ALA A 113 -0.72 1.28 11.92
N ALA A 114 0.01 2.26 11.38
CA ALA A 114 -0.41 3.65 11.34
C ALA A 114 -1.72 3.83 10.55
N THR A 115 -1.91 3.07 9.47
CA THR A 115 -3.13 3.10 8.66
C THR A 115 -4.33 2.56 9.45
N ILE A 116 -4.16 1.45 10.17
CA ILE A 116 -5.21 0.90 11.04
C ILE A 116 -5.62 1.94 12.09
N LEU A 117 -4.65 2.58 12.74
CA LEU A 117 -4.91 3.63 13.73
C LEU A 117 -5.63 4.83 13.10
N ALA A 118 -5.15 5.32 11.95
CA ALA A 118 -5.77 6.44 11.25
C ALA A 118 -7.22 6.14 10.86
N VAL A 119 -7.49 4.95 10.32
CA VAL A 119 -8.86 4.53 9.96
C VAL A 119 -9.74 4.38 11.20
N ALA A 120 -9.22 3.81 12.30
CA ALA A 120 -9.94 3.72 13.55
C ALA A 120 -10.34 5.11 14.09
N VAL A 121 -9.40 6.07 14.09
CA VAL A 121 -9.68 7.45 14.49
C VAL A 121 -10.71 8.10 13.57
N ILE A 122 -10.59 7.91 12.24
CA ILE A 122 -11.58 8.43 11.29
C ILE A 122 -12.96 7.85 11.59
N LEU A 123 -13.08 6.54 11.85
CA LEU A 123 -14.36 5.90 12.19
C LEU A 123 -14.95 6.43 13.50
N ILE A 124 -14.13 6.68 14.52
CA ILE A 124 -14.56 7.26 15.80
C ILE A 124 -15.06 8.71 15.62
N LEU A 125 -14.37 9.50 14.80
CA LEU A 125 -14.68 10.94 14.60
C LEU A 125 -15.73 11.18 13.49
N THR A 126 -16.12 10.13 12.77
CA THR A 126 -17.13 10.21 11.72
C THR A 126 -18.51 10.19 12.34
N ASN A 127 -19.20 11.33 12.26
CA ASN A 127 -20.60 11.41 12.65
C ASN A 127 -21.47 11.13 11.43
N LYS A 128 -22.46 10.26 11.59
CA LYS A 128 -23.28 9.73 10.50
C LYS A 128 -24.44 10.69 10.20
N GLU A 129 -24.12 11.92 9.80
CA GLU A 129 -25.12 12.86 9.30
C GLU A 129 -25.51 12.45 7.87
N PRO A 130 -26.78 12.11 7.61
CA PRO A 130 -27.22 11.76 6.26
C PRO A 130 -27.14 13.00 5.37
N SER A 131 -26.09 13.10 4.56
CA SER A 131 -25.97 14.15 3.57
C SER A 131 -26.93 13.89 2.41
N GLN A 132 -27.90 14.78 2.20
CA GLN A 132 -28.88 14.66 1.11
C GLN A 132 -28.32 15.05 -0.27
N GLU A 133 -27.11 15.62 -0.31
CA GLU A 133 -26.46 16.01 -1.57
C GLU A 133 -25.79 14.84 -2.28
N ALA A 134 -26.06 14.73 -3.59
CA ALA A 134 -25.37 13.80 -4.48
C ALA A 134 -23.85 14.01 -4.40
N TYR A 135 -23.09 12.94 -4.16
CA TYR A 135 -21.64 13.01 -4.07
C TYR A 135 -21.05 13.41 -5.43
N LYS A 136 -20.19 14.43 -5.45
CA LYS A 136 -19.36 14.76 -6.61
C LYS A 136 -17.89 14.59 -6.26
N MET A 137 -17.20 13.78 -7.05
CA MET A 137 -15.76 13.58 -6.93
C MET A 137 -15.02 14.87 -7.29
N SER A 138 -14.10 15.30 -6.42
CA SER A 138 -13.22 16.45 -6.68
C SER A 138 -12.22 16.15 -7.80
N ASN A 139 -11.78 17.18 -8.53
CA ASN A 139 -10.73 17.06 -9.55
C ASN A 139 -9.42 16.48 -8.96
N LEU A 140 -9.08 16.86 -7.73
CA LEU A 140 -7.94 16.29 -7.00
C LEU A 140 -8.10 14.78 -6.79
N GLY A 141 -9.30 14.35 -6.40
CA GLY A 141 -9.63 12.94 -6.22
C GLY A 141 -9.50 12.15 -7.52
N ARG A 142 -9.96 12.73 -8.64
CA ARG A 142 -9.83 12.12 -9.97
C ARG A 142 -8.35 11.90 -10.36
N VAL A 143 -7.51 12.92 -10.15
CA VAL A 143 -6.06 12.82 -10.43
C VAL A 143 -5.40 11.79 -9.52
N ALA A 144 -5.72 11.78 -8.23
CA ALA A 144 -5.20 10.80 -7.28
C ALA A 144 -5.58 9.37 -7.66
N CYS A 145 -6.83 9.12 -8.07
CA CYS A 145 -7.28 7.82 -8.55
C CYS A 145 -6.52 7.39 -9.81
N LEU A 146 -6.35 8.29 -10.78
CA LEU A 146 -5.62 7.98 -12.01
C LEU A 146 -4.14 7.66 -11.72
N LEU A 147 -3.51 8.44 -10.85
CA LEU A 147 -2.13 8.20 -10.43
C LEU A 147 -1.99 6.85 -9.72
N ALA A 148 -2.91 6.53 -8.80
CA ALA A 148 -2.95 5.24 -8.13
C ALA A 148 -3.05 4.08 -9.12
N ILE A 149 -3.97 4.15 -10.10
CA ILE A 149 -4.12 3.11 -11.12
C ILE A 149 -2.82 2.92 -11.91
N VAL A 150 -2.18 4.01 -12.35
CA VAL A 150 -0.93 3.94 -13.12
C VAL A 150 0.18 3.29 -12.30
N VAL A 151 0.37 3.69 -11.04
CA VAL A 151 1.43 3.15 -10.18
C VAL A 151 1.19 1.67 -9.86
N VAL A 152 -0.06 1.27 -9.63
CA VAL A 152 -0.41 -0.14 -9.43
C VAL A 152 -0.14 -0.96 -10.69
N ALA A 153 -0.50 -0.44 -11.87
CA ALA A 153 -0.22 -1.10 -13.14
C ALA A 153 1.29 -1.27 -13.38
N LEU A 154 2.10 -0.24 -13.10
CA LEU A 154 3.56 -0.32 -13.21
C LEU A 154 4.13 -1.38 -12.27
N ASN A 155 3.68 -1.43 -11.02
CA ASN A 155 4.10 -2.45 -10.06
C ASN A 155 3.71 -3.86 -10.51
N ALA A 156 2.49 -4.03 -11.04
CA ALA A 156 2.02 -5.31 -11.57
C ALA A 156 2.82 -5.77 -12.79
N ILE A 157 3.10 -4.86 -13.73
CA ILE A 157 3.92 -5.15 -14.91
C ILE A 157 5.34 -5.54 -14.48
N ALA A 158 5.98 -4.78 -13.59
CA ALA A 158 7.31 -5.12 -13.09
C ALA A 158 7.33 -6.49 -12.41
N THR A 159 6.32 -6.80 -11.59
CA THR A 159 6.19 -8.11 -10.95
C THR A 159 6.02 -9.23 -11.98
N PHE A 160 5.23 -9.01 -13.03
CA PHE A 160 5.04 -9.97 -14.10
C PHE A 160 6.31 -10.20 -14.93
N VAL A 161 7.08 -9.15 -15.19
CA VAL A 161 8.39 -9.24 -15.88
C VAL A 161 9.42 -9.99 -15.03
N GLU A 162 9.33 -9.85 -13.70
CA GLU A 162 10.23 -10.49 -12.75
C GLU A 162 9.92 -11.98 -12.54
N CYS A 163 8.66 -12.33 -12.29
CA CYS A 163 8.27 -13.68 -11.89
C CYS A 163 7.65 -14.52 -13.02
N GLY A 164 7.25 -13.89 -14.12
CA GLY A 164 6.47 -14.54 -15.18
C GLY A 164 5.10 -15.05 -14.67
N PRO A 165 4.47 -16.00 -15.37
CA PRO A 165 3.20 -16.61 -14.94
C PRO A 165 3.37 -17.64 -13.80
N TYR A 166 4.59 -17.88 -13.31
CA TYR A 166 4.92 -18.89 -12.31
C TYR A 166 5.26 -18.25 -10.94
N GLN A 167 5.54 -19.08 -9.95
CA GLN A 167 5.97 -18.60 -8.63
C GLN A 167 7.35 -17.93 -8.73
N CYS A 168 7.48 -16.75 -8.12
CA CYS A 168 8.77 -16.06 -8.02
C CYS A 168 9.78 -16.95 -7.27
N PRO A 169 11.04 -17.07 -7.74
CA PRO A 169 12.08 -17.75 -6.98
C PRO A 169 12.32 -17.04 -5.64
N ASP A 170 12.69 -17.79 -4.60
CA ASP A 170 12.85 -17.25 -3.24
C ASP A 170 13.94 -16.17 -3.15
N ASN A 171 15.00 -16.28 -3.96
CA ASN A 171 16.09 -15.31 -4.09
C ASN A 171 16.35 -14.99 -5.58
N PRO A 172 15.63 -14.02 -6.19
CA PRO A 172 15.83 -13.66 -7.58
C PRO A 172 17.19 -12.95 -7.78
N VAL A 173 17.95 -13.37 -8.80
CA VAL A 173 19.23 -12.74 -9.22
C VAL A 173 19.14 -12.11 -10.62
N SER A 174 18.10 -12.43 -11.40
CA SER A 174 17.82 -11.86 -12.72
C SER A 174 16.31 -11.79 -12.97
N TYR A 175 15.89 -10.90 -13.87
CA TYR A 175 14.50 -10.82 -14.34
C TYR A 175 14.23 -11.97 -15.32
N TRP A 176 13.15 -12.71 -15.13
CA TRP A 176 12.79 -13.84 -16.00
C TRP A 176 12.72 -13.47 -17.49
N LEU A 177 12.25 -12.26 -17.83
CA LEU A 177 12.15 -11.79 -19.22
C LEU A 177 13.49 -11.33 -19.85
N LEU A 178 14.49 -10.99 -19.03
CA LEU A 178 15.79 -10.48 -19.47
C LEU A 178 16.91 -11.53 -19.30
N ASN A 179 16.52 -12.78 -19.03
CA ASN A 179 17.41 -13.92 -18.79
C ASN A 179 17.42 -14.88 -19.99
#